data_AF-A0A841V7Q1-F1
#
_entry.id   AF-A0A841V7Q1-F1
#
_cell.length_a   1.000
_cell.length_b   1.000
_cell.length_c   1.000
_cell.angle_alpha   90.00
_cell.angle_beta   90.00
_cell.angle_gamma   90.00
#
_symmetry.space_group_name_H-M   'P 1'
#
loop_
_entity.id
_entity.type
_entity.pdbx_description
1 polymer ?
#
loop_
_entity_poly.entity_id
_entity_poly.type
_entity_poly.pdbx_seq_one_letter_code
_entity_poly.pdbx_strand_id
1 'polypeptide(L)'
;ILKHPTVQSSPPEDMKGKMGEIEGVGFHVTFVHRQRAYLSSCINPRGASTVTPEQFKHNRNTHDSQLNRLFPVLLGREDWQDYRCLWAHLSVPLTELSPEEAYSSLETAWQSWYHWWSSRFPKP
;
A
#
# COMPACT_ATOMS: atom_id res chain seq x y z
N ILE A 1 -31.82 8.24 6.94
CA ILE A 1 -30.41 8.16 6.52
C ILE A 1 -29.60 7.76 7.74
N LEU A 2 -29.24 6.48 7.84
CA LEU A 2 -28.48 5.94 8.98
C LEU A 2 -27.04 6.44 8.85
N LYS A 3 -26.58 7.26 9.80
CA LYS A 3 -25.17 7.57 9.98
C LYS A 3 -24.51 6.32 10.56
N HIS A 4 -23.71 5.62 9.78
CA HIS A 4 -22.81 4.61 10.33
C HIS A 4 -21.80 5.32 11.26
N PRO A 5 -21.70 4.92 12.54
CA PRO A 5 -20.71 5.50 13.43
C PRO A 5 -19.33 5.02 12.98
N THR A 6 -18.50 5.96 12.54
CA THR A 6 -17.08 5.72 12.30
C THR A 6 -16.45 5.43 13.67
N VAL A 7 -16.15 4.17 13.97
CA VAL A 7 -15.32 3.83 15.13
C VAL A 7 -13.91 4.30 14.81
N GLN A 8 -13.57 5.52 15.24
CA GLN A 8 -12.18 5.94 15.38
C GLN A 8 -11.63 5.27 16.66
N SER A 9 -11.36 3.98 16.60
CA SER A 9 -10.44 3.39 17.57
C SER A 9 -9.04 3.86 17.18
N SER A 10 -8.43 4.70 18.01
CA SER A 10 -7.00 4.98 17.90
C SER A 10 -6.23 3.65 17.87
N PRO A 11 -5.25 3.48 16.97
CA PRO A 11 -4.41 2.30 17.00
C PRO A 11 -3.81 2.13 18.40
N PRO A 12 -3.59 0.87 18.86
CA PRO A 12 -2.76 0.61 20.02
C PRO A 12 -1.45 1.42 19.94
N GLU A 13 -0.94 1.95 21.07
CA GLU A 13 0.25 2.81 21.06
C GLU A 13 1.48 2.13 20.44
N ASP A 14 1.58 0.81 20.56
CA ASP A 14 2.63 0.01 19.92
C ASP A 14 2.48 -0.06 18.39
N MET A 15 1.27 0.12 17.84
CA MET A 15 1.04 0.23 16.40
C MET A 15 1.33 1.62 15.80
N LYS A 16 1.98 2.53 16.55
CA LYS A 16 2.42 3.83 16.00
C LYS A 16 3.52 3.61 14.96
N GLY A 17 3.11 3.58 13.70
CA GLY A 17 4.02 3.32 12.58
C GLY A 17 4.80 4.55 12.11
N LYS A 18 5.99 4.30 11.57
CA LYS A 18 6.81 5.25 10.83
C LYS A 18 6.49 5.13 9.34
N MET A 19 6.01 6.21 8.75
CA MET A 19 5.85 6.29 7.29
C MET A 19 7.23 6.45 6.64
N GLY A 20 7.47 5.70 5.58
CA GLY A 20 8.61 5.84 4.69
C GLY A 20 8.15 5.95 3.23
N GLU A 21 9.08 6.35 2.36
CA GLU A 21 8.90 6.37 0.92
C GLU A 21 10.19 5.86 0.27
N ILE A 22 10.05 4.98 -0.72
CA ILE A 22 11.14 4.49 -1.54
C ILE A 22 10.93 4.99 -2.97
N GLU A 23 11.91 5.68 -3.54
CA GLU A 23 11.84 6.21 -4.90
C GLU A 23 11.54 5.09 -5.92
N GLY A 24 10.59 5.33 -6.82
CA GLY A 24 10.14 4.34 -7.82
C GLY A 24 9.27 3.21 -7.29
N VAL A 25 9.08 3.10 -5.97
CA VAL A 25 8.23 2.10 -5.30
C VAL A 25 7.01 2.73 -4.65
N GLY A 26 7.18 3.80 -3.88
CA GLY A 26 6.10 4.52 -3.20
C GLY A 26 6.19 4.43 -1.68
N PHE A 27 5.04 4.66 -1.03
CA PHE A 27 4.93 4.75 0.42
C PHE A 27 4.81 3.38 1.08
N HIS A 28 5.32 3.27 2.30
CA HIS A 28 5.11 2.14 3.20
C HIS A 28 5.06 2.63 4.65
N VAL A 29 4.50 1.81 5.54
CA VAL A 29 4.56 2.04 6.98
C VAL A 29 5.27 0.89 7.67
N THR A 30 6.19 1.20 8.57
CA THR A 30 6.81 0.22 9.46
C THR A 30 6.39 0.42 10.91
N PHE A 31 6.23 -0.66 11.66
CA PHE A 31 5.83 -0.60 13.07
C PHE A 31 6.25 -1.88 13.81
N VAL A 32 6.29 -1.83 15.14
CA VAL A 32 6.51 -3.00 15.99
C VAL A 32 5.20 -3.42 16.63
N HIS A 33 4.86 -4.70 16.57
CA HIS A 33 3.73 -5.23 17.33
C HIS A 33 4.07 -6.63 17.82
N ARG A 34 3.90 -6.89 19.13
CA ARG A 34 4.14 -8.22 19.74
C ARG A 34 5.50 -8.84 19.37
N GLN A 35 6.60 -8.13 19.63
CA GLN A 35 7.99 -8.58 19.34
C GLN A 35 8.27 -8.91 17.86
N ARG A 36 7.54 -8.29 16.94
CA ARG A 36 7.76 -8.39 15.50
C ARG A 36 7.76 -7.01 14.87
N ALA A 37 8.68 -6.79 13.94
CA ALA A 37 8.62 -5.64 13.05
C ALA A 37 7.74 -5.99 11.86
N TYR A 38 6.98 -5.01 11.39
CA TYR A 38 6.11 -5.11 10.23
C TYR A 38 6.45 -4.03 9.22
N LEU A 39 6.21 -4.34 7.95
CA LEU A 39 6.04 -3.36 6.88
C LEU A 39 4.68 -3.61 6.24
N SER A 40 3.88 -2.56 6.09
CA SER A 40 2.60 -2.63 5.42
C SER A 40 2.47 -1.56 4.35
N SER A 41 1.93 -1.95 3.19
CA SER A 41 1.67 -1.05 2.08
C SER A 41 0.72 -1.70 1.07
N CYS A 42 0.06 -0.87 0.28
CA CYS A 42 -0.92 -1.23 -0.73
C CYS A 42 -0.29 -1.00 -2.11
N ILE A 43 -0.09 -2.08 -2.88
CA ILE A 43 0.37 -1.99 -4.27
C ILE A 43 -0.85 -1.64 -5.13
N ASN A 44 -0.79 -0.49 -5.78
CA ASN A 44 -1.84 -0.02 -6.66
C ASN A 44 -1.80 -0.76 -8.02
N PRO A 45 -2.94 -0.87 -8.72
CA PRO A 45 -2.99 -1.43 -10.08
C PRO A 45 -2.08 -0.67 -11.05
N ARG A 46 -1.89 0.62 -10.79
CA ARG A 46 -1.04 1.56 -11.54
C ARG A 46 -0.37 2.53 -10.57
N GLY A 47 0.80 3.02 -10.95
CA GLY A 47 1.54 3.98 -10.12
C GLY A 47 2.25 3.31 -8.94
N ALA A 48 2.57 4.12 -7.94
CA ALA A 48 3.36 3.73 -6.78
C ALA A 48 2.52 3.06 -5.70
N SER A 49 3.15 2.46 -4.69
CA SER A 49 2.47 1.94 -3.50
C SER A 49 2.00 3.05 -2.57
N THR A 50 0.93 2.79 -1.81
CA THR A 50 0.30 3.76 -0.92
C THR A 50 -0.02 3.13 0.45
N VAL A 51 -0.23 3.97 1.46
CA VAL A 51 -0.61 3.52 2.82
C VAL A 51 -1.95 4.10 3.23
N THR A 52 -2.17 5.40 2.99
CA THR A 52 -3.40 6.08 3.43
C THR A 52 -4.46 6.13 2.32
N PRO A 53 -5.75 6.29 2.69
CA PRO A 53 -6.81 6.52 1.71
C PRO A 53 -6.57 7.74 0.82
N GLU A 54 -5.95 8.80 1.34
CA GLU A 54 -5.65 10.02 0.59
C GLU A 54 -4.56 9.76 -0.45
N GLN A 55 -3.49 9.05 -0.07
CA GLN A 55 -2.44 8.62 -1.00
C GLN A 55 -3.02 7.72 -2.09
N PHE A 56 -3.85 6.74 -1.72
CA PHE A 56 -4.54 5.85 -2.67
C PHE A 56 -5.41 6.62 -3.66
N LYS A 57 -6.24 7.54 -3.15
CA LYS A 57 -7.11 8.40 -3.98
C LYS A 57 -6.30 9.28 -4.91
N HIS A 58 -5.21 9.89 -4.43
CA HIS A 58 -4.35 10.72 -5.24
C HIS A 58 -3.69 9.92 -6.37
N ASN A 59 -3.04 8.79 -6.04
CA ASN A 59 -2.43 7.88 -7.01
C ASN A 59 -3.44 7.46 -8.08
N ARG A 60 -4.63 7.02 -7.67
CA ARG A 60 -5.70 6.61 -8.59
C ARG A 60 -6.13 7.75 -9.52
N ASN A 61 -6.41 8.93 -8.99
CA ASN A 61 -6.85 10.06 -9.81
C ASN A 61 -5.80 10.46 -10.85
N THR A 62 -4.52 10.37 -10.51
CA THR A 62 -3.38 10.67 -11.39
C THR A 62 -3.21 9.62 -12.49
N HIS A 63 -3.40 8.34 -12.19
CA HIS A 63 -3.09 7.26 -13.13
C HIS A 63 -4.31 6.70 -13.90
N ASP A 64 -5.52 6.83 -13.35
CA ASP A 64 -6.72 6.27 -13.96
C ASP A 64 -7.42 7.24 -14.92
N SER A 65 -7.22 8.54 -14.74
CA SER A 65 -7.83 9.60 -15.57
C SER A 65 -7.10 9.85 -16.89
N GLN A 66 -6.16 8.98 -17.28
CA GLN A 66 -5.39 9.14 -18.51
C GLN A 66 -6.29 8.88 -19.74
N LEU A 67 -6.22 9.78 -20.74
CA LEU A 67 -7.09 9.77 -21.93
C LEU A 67 -7.01 8.47 -22.74
N ASN A 68 -5.90 7.75 -22.65
CA ASN A 68 -5.71 6.42 -23.26
C ASN A 68 -6.69 5.36 -22.74
N ARG A 69 -7.39 5.59 -21.62
CA ARG A 69 -8.40 4.67 -21.06
C ARG A 69 -9.83 4.96 -21.48
N LEU A 70 -10.09 6.03 -22.24
CA LEU A 70 -11.44 6.37 -22.67
C LEU A 70 -12.06 5.26 -23.54
N PHE A 71 -11.30 4.66 -24.45
CA PHE A 71 -11.81 3.62 -25.35
C PHE A 71 -12.35 2.37 -24.63
N PRO A 72 -11.57 1.66 -23.78
CA PRO A 72 -12.07 0.48 -23.09
C PRO A 72 -13.22 0.78 -22.11
N VAL A 73 -13.20 1.95 -21.46
CA VAL A 73 -14.28 2.39 -20.55
C VAL A 73 -15.58 2.65 -21.30
N LEU A 74 -15.53 3.34 -22.45
CA LEU A 74 -16.73 3.58 -23.27
C LEU A 74 -17.35 2.28 -23.82
N LEU A 75 -16.55 1.22 -23.96
CA LEU A 75 -16.99 -0.11 -24.36
C LEU A 75 -17.45 -0.99 -23.18
N GLY A 76 -17.43 -0.48 -21.95
CA GLY A 76 -17.81 -1.23 -20.75
C GLY A 76 -16.88 -2.39 -20.39
N ARG A 77 -15.64 -2.38 -20.89
CA ARG A 77 -14.65 -3.45 -20.65
C ARG A 77 -13.81 -3.22 -19.40
N GLU A 78 -13.74 -1.97 -18.93
CA GLU A 78 -13.01 -1.59 -17.74
C GLU A 78 -13.79 -0.51 -16.97
N ASP A 79 -13.65 -0.52 -15.65
CA ASP A 79 -14.09 0.60 -14.83
C ASP A 79 -13.20 1.83 -15.06
N TRP A 80 -13.82 3.00 -15.02
CA TRP A 80 -13.10 4.29 -15.09
C TRP A 80 -12.04 4.39 -13.99
N GLN A 81 -12.37 3.91 -12.78
CA GLN A 81 -11.50 3.92 -11.61
C GLN A 81 -11.33 2.50 -11.07
N ASP A 82 -10.10 2.07 -10.86
CA ASP A 82 -9.77 0.80 -10.21
C ASP A 82 -9.58 1.03 -8.71
N TYR A 83 -10.45 0.42 -7.91
CA TYR A 83 -10.45 0.53 -6.45
C TYR A 83 -9.71 -0.62 -5.77
N ARG A 84 -9.16 -1.56 -6.55
CA ARG A 84 -8.42 -2.70 -6.00
C ARG A 84 -7.04 -2.23 -5.54
N CYS A 85 -6.51 -2.90 -4.53
CA CYS A 85 -5.08 -2.90 -4.30
C CYS A 85 -4.65 -4.20 -3.65
N LEU A 86 -3.39 -4.57 -3.88
CA LEU A 86 -2.78 -5.70 -3.17
C LEU A 86 -2.18 -5.16 -1.88
N TRP A 87 -2.90 -5.34 -0.78
CA TRP A 87 -2.43 -4.94 0.54
C TRP A 87 -1.48 -6.01 1.09
N ALA A 88 -0.22 -5.64 1.21
CA ALA A 88 0.84 -6.52 1.70
C ALA A 88 1.19 -6.21 3.16
N HIS A 89 1.51 -7.28 3.89
CA HIS A 89 2.04 -7.24 5.24
C HIS A 89 3.25 -8.16 5.33
N LEU A 90 4.44 -7.58 5.42
CA LEU A 90 5.69 -8.30 5.65
C LEU A 90 6.04 -8.22 7.14
N SER A 91 6.65 -9.26 7.70
CA SER A 91 7.08 -9.21 9.10
C SER A 91 8.30 -10.07 9.38
N VAL A 92 9.09 -9.65 10.37
CA VAL A 92 10.23 -10.41 10.91
C VAL A 92 10.20 -10.39 12.45
N PRO A 93 10.62 -11.46 13.12
CA PRO A 93 10.75 -11.46 14.58
C PRO A 93 11.91 -10.56 15.03
N LEU A 94 11.76 -9.88 16.18
CA LEU A 94 12.78 -9.02 16.80
C LEU A 94 13.67 -9.76 17.82
N THR A 95 13.91 -11.05 17.63
CA THR A 95 14.67 -11.87 18.61
C THR A 95 16.11 -11.40 18.79
N GLU A 96 16.78 -10.99 17.72
CA GLU A 96 18.19 -10.56 17.73
C GLU A 96 18.41 -9.23 16.98
N LEU A 97 17.35 -8.63 16.45
CA LEU A 97 17.42 -7.41 15.65
C LEU A 97 16.83 -6.23 16.43
N SER A 98 17.47 -5.07 16.31
CA SER A 98 16.79 -3.81 16.59
C SER A 98 15.65 -3.57 15.59
N PRO A 99 14.61 -2.80 15.95
CA PRO A 99 13.56 -2.40 15.01
C PRO A 99 14.11 -1.79 13.72
N GLU A 100 15.15 -0.97 13.80
CA GLU A 100 15.77 -0.28 12.66
C GLU A 100 16.42 -1.27 11.68
N GLU A 101 17.17 -2.25 12.18
CA GLU A 101 17.77 -3.31 11.36
C GLU A 101 16.68 -4.18 10.70
N ALA A 102 15.63 -4.49 11.45
CA ALA A 102 14.48 -5.22 10.95
C ALA A 102 13.73 -4.43 9.86
N TYR A 103 13.55 -3.12 10.02
CA TYR A 103 12.93 -2.26 9.02
C TYR A 103 13.74 -2.20 7.73
N SER A 104 15.06 -2.06 7.81
CA SER A 104 15.93 -2.09 6.62
C SER A 104 15.80 -3.41 5.83
N SER A 105 15.74 -4.54 6.55
CA SER A 105 15.51 -5.86 5.95
C SER A 105 14.14 -5.94 5.28
N LEU A 106 13.09 -5.44 5.94
CA LEU A 106 11.74 -5.40 5.41
C LEU A 106 11.62 -4.50 4.18
N GLU A 107 12.26 -3.32 4.17
CA GLU A 107 12.26 -2.40 3.03
C GLU A 107 12.97 -2.99 1.81
N THR A 108 14.06 -3.75 2.02
CA THR A 108 14.76 -4.48 0.96
C THR A 108 13.88 -5.56 0.36
N ALA A 109 13.21 -6.37 1.21
CA ALA A 109 12.26 -7.38 0.76
C ALA A 109 11.05 -6.74 0.04
N TRP A 110 10.58 -5.59 0.53
CA TRP A 110 9.46 -4.86 -0.02
C TRP A 110 9.72 -4.39 -1.46
N GLN A 111 10.89 -3.83 -1.75
CA GLN A 111 11.23 -3.42 -3.13
C GLN A 111 11.13 -4.60 -4.10
N SER A 112 11.68 -5.75 -3.72
CA SER A 112 11.63 -6.97 -4.54
C SER A 112 10.19 -7.45 -4.75
N TRP A 113 9.39 -7.48 -3.67
CA TRP A 113 7.99 -7.84 -3.71
C TRP A 113 7.18 -6.89 -4.60
N TYR A 114 7.37 -5.58 -4.43
CA TYR A 114 6.70 -4.56 -5.21
C TYR A 114 6.97 -4.71 -6.71
N HIS A 115 8.23 -4.83 -7.13
CA HIS A 115 8.55 -4.99 -8.56
C HIS A 115 7.94 -6.27 -9.17
N TRP A 116 7.92 -7.36 -8.41
CA TRP A 116 7.31 -8.60 -8.87
C TRP A 116 5.79 -8.46 -9.09
N TRP A 117 5.09 -7.87 -8.12
CA TRP A 117 3.62 -7.77 -8.14
C TRP A 117 3.09 -6.63 -8.98
N SER A 118 3.74 -5.47 -9.01
CA SER A 118 3.35 -4.34 -9.87
C SER A 118 3.35 -4.74 -11.36
N SER A 119 4.36 -5.52 -11.78
CA SER A 119 4.44 -6.03 -13.16
C SER A 119 3.45 -7.17 -13.46
N ARG A 120 2.85 -7.78 -12.43
CA ARG A 120 1.91 -8.92 -12.53
C ARG A 120 0.53 -8.60 -11.95
N PHE A 121 0.22 -7.32 -11.78
CA PHE A 121 -1.05 -6.94 -11.21
C PHE A 121 -2.19 -7.48 -12.09
N PRO A 122 -3.20 -8.15 -11.52
CA PRO A 122 -4.29 -8.72 -12.31
C PRO A 122 -4.94 -7.66 -13.20
N LYS A 123 -5.08 -8.00 -14.48
CA LYS A 123 -5.85 -7.16 -15.41
C LYS A 123 -7.30 -7.02 -14.91
N PRO A 124 -7.98 -5.91 -15.25
CA PRO A 124 -9.42 -5.79 -15.04
C PRO A 124 -10.17 -6.94 -15.70
#